data_AF-A0A3S4XTE4-F1
#
_entry.id   AF-A0A3S4XTE4-F1
#
_cell.length_a   1.000
_cell.length_b   1.000
_cell.length_c   1.000
_cell.angle_alpha   90.00
_cell.angle_beta   90.00
_cell.angle_gamma   90.00
#
_symmetry.space_group_name_H-M   'P 1'
#
loop_
_entity.id
_entity.type
_entity.pdbx_description
1 polymer ?
#
loop_
_entity_poly.entity_id
_entity_poly.type
_entity_poly.pdbx_seq_one_letter_code
_entity_poly.pdbx_strand_id
1 'polypeptide(L)'
;MAKHNIIITRLWQTDNSTVSKYEITGSSIKGYFLERPGPDTQTSNQRKRIPEGNYSLKWHNSHIPTVRPYNPVPLLFNAIVPESRKILIHNGNYPRDTDGCLLIGTSRGVDFVGSSVRKLIELKNFITSKGINNFSVTIKSCYSAACHNQEGL
;
A
#
# COMPACT_ATOMS: atom_id res chain seq x y z
N MET A 1 17.89 -10.34 -7.47
CA MET A 1 16.44 -10.61 -7.30
C MET A 1 16.00 -10.14 -5.92
N ALA A 2 14.81 -9.55 -5.79
CA ALA A 2 14.27 -9.18 -4.48
C ALA A 2 14.07 -10.44 -3.62
N LYS A 3 14.39 -10.35 -2.32
CA LYS A 3 14.31 -11.47 -1.37
C LYS A 3 12.97 -11.53 -0.64
N HIS A 4 12.28 -10.39 -0.55
CA HIS A 4 10.99 -10.25 0.09
C HIS A 4 10.00 -9.61 -0.88
N ASN A 5 8.76 -10.12 -0.89
CA ASN A 5 7.69 -9.56 -1.69
C ASN A 5 6.52 -9.14 -0.78
N ILE A 6 6.09 -7.89 -0.90
CA ILE A 6 4.88 -7.37 -0.28
C ILE A 6 3.73 -7.65 -1.25
N ILE A 7 2.90 -8.63 -0.93
CA ILE A 7 1.79 -9.05 -1.79
C ILE A 7 0.53 -8.34 -1.31
N ILE A 8 0.00 -7.45 -2.15
CA ILE A 8 -1.22 -6.68 -1.90
C ILE A 8 -2.34 -7.27 -2.76
N THR A 9 -3.40 -7.75 -2.10
CA THR A 9 -4.58 -8.29 -2.77
C THR A 9 -5.78 -7.41 -2.48
N ARG A 10 -6.28 -6.69 -3.49
CA ARG A 10 -7.51 -5.89 -3.42
C ARG A 10 -8.70 -6.83 -3.33
N LEU A 11 -9.50 -6.66 -2.29
CA LEU A 11 -10.59 -7.58 -1.95
C LEU A 11 -11.93 -6.84 -1.88
N TRP A 12 -11.93 -5.61 -1.35
CA TRP A 12 -13.16 -4.85 -1.14
C TRP A 12 -13.12 -3.54 -1.90
N GLN A 13 -14.21 -3.20 -2.58
CA GLN A 13 -14.36 -1.94 -3.28
C GLN A 13 -15.73 -1.34 -2.99
N THR A 14 -15.72 -0.03 -2.76
CA THR A 14 -16.91 0.83 -2.65
C THR A 14 -16.77 1.95 -3.67
N ASP A 15 -17.75 2.84 -3.73
CA ASP A 15 -17.66 4.08 -4.52
C ASP A 15 -16.60 5.05 -3.97
N ASN A 16 -16.18 4.88 -2.71
CA ASN A 16 -15.27 5.78 -2.02
C ASN A 16 -13.84 5.27 -1.96
N SER A 17 -13.63 3.95 -1.96
CA SER A 17 -12.33 3.35 -1.68
C SER A 17 -12.15 1.94 -2.25
N THR A 18 -10.89 1.50 -2.26
CA THR A 18 -10.53 0.09 -2.39
C THR A 18 -9.73 -0.32 -1.17
N VAL A 19 -10.09 -1.43 -0.55
CA VAL A 19 -9.33 -1.99 0.56
C VAL A 19 -8.76 -3.35 0.16
N SER A 20 -7.50 -3.54 0.51
CA SER A 20 -6.72 -4.74 0.25
C SER A 20 -6.18 -5.33 1.54
N LYS A 21 -5.90 -6.63 1.51
CA LYS A 21 -5.06 -7.32 2.50
C LYS A 21 -3.64 -7.39 1.94
N TYR A 22 -2.65 -7.32 2.82
CA TYR A 22 -1.27 -7.58 2.43
C TYR A 22 -0.54 -8.49 3.41
N GLU A 23 0.48 -9.16 2.87
CA GLU A 23 1.43 -9.98 3.60
C GLU A 23 2.82 -9.82 2.99
N ILE A 24 3.86 -10.15 3.76
CA ILE A 24 5.25 -10.09 3.29
C ILE A 24 5.90 -11.47 3.39
N THR A 25 6.39 -11.98 2.26
CA THR A 25 6.98 -13.32 2.17
C THR A 25 8.16 -13.48 3.15
N GLY A 26 8.15 -14.59 3.90
CA GLY A 26 9.19 -14.88 4.91
C GLY A 26 9.06 -14.05 6.19
N SER A 27 7.89 -13.50 6.48
CA SER A 27 7.58 -12.80 7.74
C SER A 27 6.15 -13.08 8.21
N SER A 28 5.86 -12.77 9.47
CA SER A 28 4.49 -12.73 10.00
C SER A 28 3.80 -11.37 9.81
N ILE A 29 4.47 -10.40 9.18
CA ILE A 29 3.94 -9.05 8.99
C ILE A 29 2.84 -9.08 7.93
N LYS A 30 1.65 -8.70 8.36
CA LYS A 30 0.45 -8.55 7.54
C LYS A 30 -0.39 -7.37 8.02
N GLY A 31 -1.35 -6.98 7.19
CA GLY A 31 -2.27 -5.90 7.49
C GLY A 31 -3.15 -5.57 6.29
N TYR A 32 -3.55 -4.31 6.20
CA TYR A 32 -4.45 -3.82 5.17
C TYR A 32 -3.91 -2.54 4.53
N PHE A 33 -4.32 -2.29 3.28
CA PHE A 33 -4.18 -0.98 2.67
C PHE A 33 -5.52 -0.44 2.19
N LEU A 34 -5.72 0.88 2.36
CA LEU A 34 -6.78 1.64 1.70
C LEU A 34 -6.21 2.47 0.56
N GLU A 35 -6.90 2.44 -0.57
CA GLU A 35 -6.62 3.22 -1.78
C GLU A 35 -7.87 3.99 -2.22
N ARG A 36 -7.69 4.90 -3.18
CA ARG A 36 -8.80 5.47 -3.95
C ARG A 36 -9.56 4.35 -4.70
N PRO A 37 -10.83 4.54 -5.06
CA PRO A 37 -11.57 3.57 -5.85
C PRO A 37 -10.99 3.49 -7.27
N GLY A 38 -11.40 2.46 -8.02
CA GLY A 38 -11.11 2.39 -9.44
C GLY A 38 -11.76 3.53 -10.23
N PRO A 39 -11.41 3.70 -11.51
CA PRO A 39 -10.46 2.89 -12.26
C PRO A 39 -8.99 3.21 -11.92
N ASP A 40 -8.12 2.28 -12.29
CA ASP A 40 -6.67 2.42 -12.21
C ASP A 40 -6.21 3.51 -13.19
N THR A 41 -5.14 4.22 -12.85
CA THR A 41 -4.49 5.16 -13.80
C THR A 41 -2.99 5.09 -13.63
N GLN A 42 -2.22 5.55 -14.61
CA GLN A 42 -0.78 5.79 -14.52
C GLN A 42 -0.46 7.28 -14.31
N THR A 43 -1.45 8.16 -14.55
CA THR A 43 -1.29 9.61 -14.55
C THR A 43 -1.39 10.18 -13.13
N SER A 44 -0.50 11.11 -12.81
CA SER A 44 -0.52 11.84 -11.53
C SER A 44 -1.76 12.73 -11.38
N ASN A 45 -2.09 13.09 -10.14
CA ASN A 45 -3.09 14.10 -9.79
C ASN A 45 -4.54 13.81 -10.25
N GLN A 46 -4.88 12.54 -10.50
CA GLN A 46 -6.23 12.14 -10.89
C GLN A 46 -7.10 11.61 -9.75
N ARG A 47 -6.58 11.58 -8.51
CA ARG A 47 -7.27 11.02 -7.32
C ARG A 47 -7.75 9.57 -7.52
N LYS A 48 -6.93 8.77 -8.21
CA LYS A 48 -7.20 7.40 -8.63
C LYS A 48 -6.07 6.48 -8.20
N ARG A 49 -6.40 5.21 -7.96
CA ARG A 49 -5.44 4.20 -7.50
C ARG A 49 -4.38 3.87 -8.55
N ILE A 50 -3.24 3.38 -8.07
CA ILE A 50 -2.15 2.85 -8.90
C ILE A 50 -2.63 1.59 -9.65
N PRO A 51 -2.09 1.23 -10.83
CA PRO A 51 -2.44 -0.02 -11.50
C PRO A 51 -1.95 -1.24 -10.74
N GLU A 52 -2.56 -2.39 -11.00
CA GLU A 52 -1.96 -3.68 -10.68
C GLU A 52 -0.58 -3.85 -11.33
N GLY A 53 0.24 -4.72 -10.74
CA GLY A 53 1.56 -5.05 -11.26
C GLY A 53 2.63 -5.17 -10.19
N ASN A 54 3.88 -5.23 -10.66
CA ASN A 54 5.07 -5.34 -9.81
C ASN A 54 5.80 -4.00 -9.73
N TYR A 55 6.19 -3.62 -8.52
CA TYR A 55 6.83 -2.34 -8.22
C TYR A 55 8.09 -2.56 -7.40
N SER A 56 9.10 -1.76 -7.72
CA SER A 56 10.27 -1.55 -6.89
C SER A 56 9.97 -0.51 -5.82
N LEU A 57 10.78 -0.52 -4.76
CA LEU A 57 10.67 0.41 -3.64
C LEU A 57 11.92 1.27 -3.52
N LYS A 58 11.73 2.52 -3.09
CA LYS A 58 12.80 3.37 -2.57
C LYS A 58 12.30 4.25 -1.43
N TRP A 59 13.23 4.78 -0.65
CA TRP A 59 12.92 5.74 0.39
C TRP A 59 12.64 7.12 -0.20
N HIS A 60 11.62 7.79 0.32
CA HIS A 60 11.24 9.14 -0.09
C HIS A 60 10.86 10.01 1.12
N ASN A 61 11.31 11.26 1.13
CA ASN A 61 10.87 12.26 2.10
C ASN A 61 9.68 13.04 1.54
N SER A 62 8.49 12.74 2.05
CA SER A 62 7.25 13.41 1.67
C SER A 62 7.15 14.82 2.26
N HIS A 63 6.56 15.73 1.49
CA HIS A 63 6.23 17.09 1.94
C HIS A 63 4.78 17.21 2.45
N ILE A 64 3.99 16.14 2.37
CA ILE A 64 2.62 16.12 2.90
C ILE A 64 2.68 16.34 4.43
N PRO A 65 2.03 17.36 4.99
CA PRO A 65 2.19 17.74 6.40
C PRO A 65 1.93 16.60 7.40
N THR A 66 0.96 15.73 7.11
CA THR A 66 0.58 14.59 7.96
C THR A 66 1.50 13.38 7.82
N VAL A 67 2.29 13.31 6.74
CA VAL A 67 3.25 12.22 6.46
C VAL A 67 4.67 12.60 6.87
N ARG A 68 5.01 13.89 6.77
CA ARG A 68 6.35 14.43 7.06
C ARG A 68 6.94 13.98 8.40
N PRO A 69 6.19 13.89 9.52
CA PRO A 69 6.71 13.38 10.80
C PRO A 69 7.19 11.93 10.76
N TYR A 70 6.76 11.16 9.75
CA TYR A 70 7.06 9.74 9.59
C TYR A 70 7.99 9.47 8.40
N ASN A 71 8.66 10.50 7.87
CA ASN A 71 9.67 10.32 6.84
C ASN A 71 10.89 9.51 7.33
N PRO A 72 11.67 8.89 6.42
CA PRO A 72 11.29 8.61 5.03
C PRO A 72 10.16 7.56 4.96
N VAL A 73 9.37 7.57 3.89
CA VAL A 73 8.34 6.56 3.61
C VAL A 73 8.63 5.82 2.30
N PRO A 74 8.15 4.56 2.13
CA PRO A 74 8.36 3.83 0.88
C PRO A 74 7.63 4.49 -0.29
N LEU A 75 8.30 4.60 -1.43
CA LEU A 75 7.76 5.04 -2.72
C LEU A 75 7.80 3.87 -3.70
N LEU A 76 6.69 3.62 -4.38
CA LEU A 76 6.53 2.59 -5.41
C LEU A 76 6.76 3.16 -6.80
N PHE A 77 7.49 2.43 -7.63
CA PHE A 77 7.73 2.77 -9.02
C PHE A 77 8.01 1.52 -9.86
N ASN A 78 7.79 1.62 -11.17
CA ASN A 78 8.25 0.65 -12.15
C ASN A 78 8.46 1.35 -13.51
N ALA A 79 8.63 0.57 -14.59
CA ALA A 79 8.84 1.12 -15.93
C ALA A 79 7.64 1.93 -16.48
N ILE A 80 6.44 1.67 -15.95
CA ILE A 80 5.17 2.23 -16.44
C ILE A 80 4.69 3.37 -15.53
N VAL A 81 4.84 3.20 -14.22
CA VAL A 81 4.49 4.20 -13.19
C VAL A 81 5.79 4.82 -12.67
N PRO A 82 6.16 6.02 -13.15
CA PRO A 82 7.41 6.64 -12.77
C PRO A 82 7.37 7.16 -11.34
N GLU A 83 8.55 7.34 -10.74
CA GLU A 83 8.71 7.87 -9.39
C GLU A 83 8.09 9.26 -9.21
N SER A 84 8.02 10.05 -10.28
CA SER A 84 7.41 11.38 -10.30
C SER A 84 5.92 11.37 -9.96
N ARG A 85 5.26 10.20 -10.05
CA ARG A 85 3.88 10.01 -9.59
C ARG A 85 3.75 10.02 -8.07
N LYS A 86 4.83 9.73 -7.35
CA LYS A 86 4.88 9.75 -5.88
C LYS A 86 3.81 8.87 -5.24
N ILE A 87 3.69 7.62 -5.68
CA ILE A 87 2.85 6.64 -4.98
C ILE A 87 3.59 6.17 -3.74
N LEU A 88 3.11 6.59 -2.56
CA LEU A 88 3.75 6.32 -1.28
C LEU A 88 2.97 5.27 -0.49
N ILE A 89 3.65 4.53 0.38
CA ILE A 89 3.03 3.84 1.51
C ILE A 89 3.12 4.77 2.73
N HIS A 90 1.99 5.26 3.23
CA HIS A 90 2.01 6.20 4.35
C HIS A 90 0.82 6.05 5.30
N ASN A 91 0.87 6.80 6.39
CA ASN A 91 -0.18 6.88 7.40
C ASN A 91 -1.38 7.69 6.87
N GLY A 92 -2.56 7.31 7.31
CA GLY A 92 -3.85 7.84 6.91
C GLY A 92 -4.87 6.74 7.09
N ASN A 93 -6.13 7.11 7.32
CA ASN A 93 -7.14 6.15 7.78
C ASN A 93 -8.38 6.16 6.88
N TYR A 94 -8.59 7.22 6.10
CA TYR A 94 -9.78 7.43 5.29
C TYR A 94 -9.44 7.76 3.83
N PRO A 95 -10.38 7.59 2.88
CA PRO A 95 -10.11 7.81 1.46
C PRO A 95 -9.77 9.25 1.09
N ARG A 96 -10.09 10.21 1.97
CA ARG A 96 -9.73 11.62 1.84
C ARG A 96 -8.26 11.90 2.18
N ASP A 97 -7.58 10.98 2.86
CA ASP A 97 -6.19 11.12 3.28
C ASP A 97 -5.21 10.72 2.16
N THR A 98 -5.70 10.36 0.97
CA THR A 98 -4.90 9.94 -0.18
C THR A 98 -5.50 10.43 -1.49
N ASP A 99 -4.62 10.77 -2.45
CA ASP A 99 -4.98 11.04 -3.85
C ASP A 99 -4.49 9.95 -4.81
N GLY A 100 -4.10 8.78 -4.27
CA GLY A 100 -3.65 7.63 -5.05
C GLY A 100 -2.57 6.78 -4.37
N CYS A 101 -2.04 7.24 -3.24
CA CYS A 101 -1.13 6.50 -2.36
C CYS A 101 -1.81 5.32 -1.64
N LEU A 102 -0.99 4.43 -1.09
CA LEU A 102 -1.40 3.28 -0.28
C LEU A 102 -1.41 3.67 1.21
N LEU A 103 -2.60 3.73 1.82
CA LEU A 103 -2.76 4.01 3.25
C LEU A 103 -2.69 2.71 4.04
N ILE A 104 -1.65 2.55 4.86
CA ILE A 104 -1.41 1.29 5.60
C ILE A 104 -2.19 1.23 6.91
N GLY A 105 -2.62 0.04 7.34
CA GLY A 105 -3.22 -0.17 8.66
C GLY A 105 -3.20 -1.60 9.17
N THR A 106 -3.42 -1.75 10.48
CA THR A 106 -3.50 -3.04 11.18
C THR A 106 -4.87 -3.68 11.04
N SER A 107 -5.93 -2.87 11.10
CA SER A 107 -7.32 -3.32 10.96
C SER A 107 -7.99 -2.63 9.79
N ARG A 108 -9.18 -3.11 9.42
CA ARG A 108 -9.99 -2.60 8.32
C ARG A 108 -11.43 -2.37 8.78
N GLY A 109 -12.08 -1.38 8.18
CA GLY A 109 -13.53 -1.21 8.13
C GLY A 109 -14.02 -0.91 6.70
N VAL A 110 -15.28 -0.51 6.57
CA VAL A 110 -15.80 0.09 5.33
C VAL A 110 -15.13 1.47 5.19
N ASP A 111 -14.49 1.73 4.05
CA ASP A 111 -13.80 2.99 3.77
C ASP A 111 -12.82 3.43 4.87
N PHE A 112 -12.18 2.45 5.53
CA PHE A 112 -11.33 2.70 6.67
C PHE A 112 -10.22 1.66 6.84
N VAL A 113 -9.06 2.12 7.29
CA VAL A 113 -8.02 1.29 7.92
C VAL A 113 -7.64 1.86 9.28
N GLY A 114 -7.29 1.01 10.25
CA GLY A 114 -6.98 1.39 11.63
C GLY A 114 -5.51 1.27 12.00
N SER A 115 -5.06 2.02 13.01
CA SER A 115 -3.69 1.96 13.56
C SER A 115 -2.58 2.18 12.53
N SER A 116 -2.79 3.09 11.59
CA SER A 116 -1.92 3.34 10.44
C SER A 116 -0.48 3.71 10.80
N VAL A 117 -0.28 4.58 11.79
CA VAL A 117 1.05 5.00 12.26
C VAL A 117 1.84 3.81 12.82
N ARG A 118 1.24 3.01 13.71
CA ARG A 118 1.90 1.82 14.29
C ARG A 118 2.32 0.84 13.20
N LYS A 119 1.42 0.57 12.24
CA LYS A 119 1.70 -0.36 11.15
C LYS A 119 2.75 0.17 10.17
N LEU A 120 2.76 1.48 9.91
CA LEU A 120 3.80 2.12 9.11
C LEU A 120 5.18 1.97 9.75
N ILE A 121 5.30 2.22 11.06
CA ILE A 121 6.56 2.06 11.79
C ILE A 121 7.04 0.60 11.74
N GLU A 122 6.15 -0.36 11.98
CA GLU A 122 6.45 -1.79 11.90
C GLU A 122 7.00 -2.18 10.51
N LEU A 123 6.30 -1.78 9.43
CA LEU A 123 6.74 -2.03 8.07
C LEU A 123 8.10 -1.39 7.79
N LYS A 124 8.26 -0.11 8.16
CA LYS A 124 9.52 0.62 7.94
C LYS A 124 10.69 -0.02 8.64
N ASN A 125 10.55 -0.40 9.90
CA ASN A 125 11.60 -1.06 10.67
C ASN A 125 12.03 -2.37 10.00
N PHE A 126 11.06 -3.14 9.51
CA PHE A 126 11.36 -4.38 8.79
C PHE A 126 12.11 -4.12 7.48
N ILE A 127 11.62 -3.19 6.65
CA ILE A 127 12.28 -2.81 5.39
C ILE A 127 13.70 -2.31 5.64
N THR A 128 13.90 -1.46 6.65
CA THR A 128 15.22 -0.95 7.03
C THR A 128 16.14 -2.09 7.46
N SER A 129 15.67 -3.02 8.31
CA SER A 129 16.49 -4.14 8.81
C SER A 129 16.97 -5.09 7.73
N LYS A 130 16.23 -5.21 6.62
CA LYS A 130 16.54 -6.10 5.50
C LYS A 130 17.14 -5.36 4.29
N GLY A 131 17.11 -4.03 4.29
CA GLY A 131 17.51 -3.18 3.16
C GLY A 131 16.42 -3.09 2.09
N ILE A 132 16.02 -1.87 1.74
CA ILE A 132 14.87 -1.62 0.85
C ILE A 132 15.00 -2.24 -0.55
N ASN A 133 16.22 -2.34 -1.08
CA ASN A 133 16.50 -2.95 -2.40
C ASN A 133 16.22 -4.45 -2.44
N ASN A 134 16.03 -5.10 -1.29
CA ASN A 134 15.65 -6.51 -1.19
C ASN A 134 14.13 -6.73 -1.23
N PHE A 135 13.33 -5.67 -1.39
CA PHE A 135 11.87 -5.75 -1.46
C PHE A 135 11.33 -5.44 -2.86
N SER A 136 10.25 -6.13 -3.20
CA SER A 136 9.30 -5.75 -4.26
C SER A 136 7.89 -5.66 -3.69
N VAL A 137 6.99 -5.00 -4.42
CA VAL A 137 5.55 -5.00 -4.15
C VAL A 137 4.83 -5.61 -5.35
N THR A 138 3.91 -6.53 -5.11
CA THR A 138 2.98 -7.05 -6.12
C THR A 138 1.57 -6.61 -5.74
N ILE A 139 0.88 -5.93 -6.65
CA ILE A 139 -0.52 -5.52 -6.49
C ILE A 139 -1.37 -6.34 -7.45
N LYS A 140 -2.40 -7.01 -6.92
CA LYS A 140 -3.40 -7.78 -7.67
C LYS A 140 -4.80 -7.58 -7.07
N SER A 141 -5.85 -7.87 -7.82
CA SER A 141 -7.23 -7.89 -7.31
C SER A 141 -7.81 -9.29 -7.30
N CYS A 142 -8.67 -9.54 -6.32
CA CYS A 142 -9.60 -10.66 -6.36
C CYS A 142 -10.89 -10.27 -5.63
N TYR A 143 -11.95 -10.04 -6.40
CA TYR A 143 -13.26 -9.65 -5.86
C TYR A 143 -14.23 -10.83 -5.72
N SER A 144 -13.74 -12.06 -5.91
CA SER A 144 -14.57 -13.26 -5.80
C SER A 144 -14.70 -13.73 -4.35
N ALA A 145 -15.84 -14.35 -4.01
CA ALA A 145 -16.09 -14.96 -2.70
C ALA A 145 -14.97 -15.91 -2.25
N ALA A 146 -14.35 -16.63 -3.19
CA ALA A 146 -13.25 -17.57 -2.91
C ALA A 146 -12.03 -16.90 -2.27
N CYS A 147 -11.76 -15.63 -2.60
CA CYS A 147 -10.63 -14.88 -2.05
C CYS A 147 -10.92 -14.26 -0.68
N HIS A 148 -12.19 -14.18 -0.28
CA HIS A 148 -12.58 -13.70 1.04
C HIS A 148 -12.47 -14.80 2.11
N ASN A 149 -12.57 -16.07 1.72
CA ASN A 149 -12.59 -17.23 2.63
C ASN A 149 -11.19 -17.77 3.00
N GLN A 150 -10.11 -17.09 2.63
CA GLN A 150 -8.75 -17.42 3.10
C GLN A 150 -8.46 -16.89 4.52
N GLU A 151 -9.50 -16.60 5.29
CA GLU A 151 -9.40 -16.35 6.73
C GLU A 151 -9.73 -17.68 7.41
N GLY A 152 -8.67 -18.47 7.64
CA GLY A 152 -8.79 -19.76 8.32
C GLY A 152 -9.52 -19.62 9.66
N LEU A 153 -10.39 -20.61 9.90
CA LEU A 153 -10.72 -21.13 11.23
C LEU A 153 -9.46 -21.33 12.07
#